data_AF-A0A285EH31-F1
#
_entry.id   AF-A0A285EH31-F1
#
_cell.length_a   1.000
_cell.length_b   1.000
_cell.length_c   1.000
_cell.angle_alpha   90.00
_cell.angle_beta   90.00
_cell.angle_gamma   90.00
#
_symmetry.space_group_name_H-M   'P 1'
#
loop_
_entity.id
_entity.type
_entity.pdbx_description
1 polymer ?
#
loop_
_entity_poly.entity_id
_entity_poly.type
_entity_poly.pdbx_seq_one_letter_code
_entity_poly.pdbx_strand_id
1 'polypeptide(L)'
;MSIRRLLGTAVAMAAVAVALGAVTPDLGAIAAYGLDLQRDIDVRGAETLLLAGVAAVAWGVWAWGVLGLLLTAASAAPGVAGSVARAVTRRLLPAGARRAAAVALGVGLVAGAPLLTACGPGAAHAGPAAATPAAVDRPTLPPTAADWPSQVADWPTAPASTPAPTAGAPAATPPPTALPTTALPTTAPPTTAPPTAAPPSSPDVAALTAPGAVPDWPMPAPGSRVVLRGECLWDIATADLRQRTGRSPIGSEVAAAVHAWWQANAAVIGPDPDVLLPGQVLRPPAAP
;
A
#
# COMPACT_ATOMS: atom_id res chain seq x y z
N MET A 1 3.83 40.92 -12.13
CA MET A 1 3.80 40.05 -13.33
C MET A 1 2.93 40.75 -14.37
N SER A 2 3.41 40.98 -15.61
CA SER A 2 2.61 41.68 -16.63
C SER A 2 1.35 40.89 -16.95
N ILE A 3 0.19 41.56 -17.06
CA ILE A 3 -1.11 40.97 -17.45
C ILE A 3 -0.96 40.07 -18.70
N ARG A 4 -0.06 40.44 -19.62
CA ARG A 4 0.24 39.66 -20.83
C ARG A 4 0.81 38.26 -20.53
N ARG A 5 1.66 38.11 -19.51
CA ARG A 5 2.18 36.80 -19.09
C ARG A 5 1.10 35.92 -18.47
N LEU A 6 0.17 36.55 -17.74
CA LEU A 6 -0.93 35.85 -17.10
C LEU A 6 -1.94 35.36 -18.16
N LEU A 7 -2.27 36.21 -19.14
CA LEU A 7 -3.05 35.79 -20.32
C LEU A 7 -2.36 34.68 -21.12
N GLY A 8 -1.04 34.80 -21.36
CA GLY A 8 -0.29 33.78 -22.08
C GLY A 8 -0.32 32.40 -21.41
N THR A 9 -0.18 32.35 -20.08
CA THR A 9 -0.26 31.10 -19.30
C THR A 9 -1.67 30.53 -19.26
N ALA A 10 -2.69 31.38 -19.14
CA ALA A 10 -4.09 30.95 -19.18
C ALA A 10 -4.47 30.34 -20.55
N VAL A 11 -4.06 30.98 -21.65
CA VAL A 11 -4.28 30.48 -23.02
C VAL A 11 -3.53 29.15 -23.23
N ALA A 12 -2.28 29.05 -22.78
CA ALA A 12 -1.53 27.80 -22.86
C ALA A 12 -2.22 26.67 -22.08
N MET A 13 -2.72 26.94 -20.87
CA MET A 13 -3.47 25.95 -20.09
C MET A 13 -4.78 25.55 -20.76
N ALA A 14 -5.54 26.50 -21.32
CA ALA A 14 -6.76 26.22 -22.06
C ALA A 14 -6.47 25.33 -23.29
N ALA A 15 -5.39 25.61 -24.03
CA ALA A 15 -4.97 24.78 -25.16
C ALA A 15 -4.62 23.35 -24.72
N VAL A 16 -3.91 23.19 -23.59
CA VAL A 16 -3.63 21.87 -23.00
C VAL A 16 -4.92 21.16 -22.56
N ALA A 17 -5.89 21.89 -22.01
CA ALA A 17 -7.20 21.34 -21.65
C ALA A 17 -7.95 20.78 -22.86
N VAL A 18 -7.95 21.54 -23.97
CA VAL A 18 -8.59 21.13 -25.22
C VAL A 18 -7.87 19.92 -25.82
N ALA A 19 -6.53 19.91 -25.81
CA ALA A 19 -5.74 18.77 -26.27
C ALA A 19 -6.00 17.52 -25.42
N LEU A 20 -6.05 17.66 -24.09
CA LEU A 20 -6.41 16.58 -23.17
C LEU A 20 -7.83 16.08 -23.44
N GLY A 21 -8.81 16.98 -23.61
CA GLY A 21 -10.20 16.62 -23.91
C GLY A 21 -10.38 15.92 -25.25
N ALA A 22 -9.55 16.24 -26.25
CA ALA A 22 -9.57 15.56 -27.54
C ALA A 22 -8.95 14.15 -27.49
N VAL A 23 -7.98 13.92 -26.59
CA VAL A 23 -7.27 12.64 -26.46
C VAL A 23 -7.92 11.72 -25.42
N THR A 24 -8.65 12.28 -24.46
CA THR A 24 -9.25 11.48 -23.38
C THR A 24 -10.63 10.94 -23.75
N PRO A 25 -10.86 9.63 -23.58
CA PRO A 25 -12.20 9.04 -23.77
C PRO A 25 -13.18 9.60 -22.74
N ASP A 26 -14.47 9.61 -23.09
CA ASP A 26 -15.55 10.19 -22.29
C ASP A 26 -15.58 9.61 -20.86
N LEU A 27 -15.05 10.38 -19.91
CA LEU A 27 -15.01 10.03 -18.48
C LEU A 27 -16.43 9.98 -17.87
N GLY A 28 -17.41 10.65 -18.49
CA GLY A 28 -18.80 10.63 -18.06
C GLY A 28 -19.42 9.23 -18.19
N ALA A 29 -19.02 8.49 -19.22
CA ALA A 29 -19.40 7.09 -19.38
C ALA A 29 -18.84 6.23 -18.23
N ILE A 30 -17.58 6.43 -17.84
CA ILE A 30 -16.92 5.67 -16.76
C ILE A 30 -17.60 5.91 -15.41
N ALA A 31 -17.99 7.15 -15.12
CA ALA A 31 -18.71 7.47 -13.89
C ALA A 31 -20.11 6.82 -13.83
N ALA A 32 -20.75 6.57 -14.98
CA ALA A 32 -22.08 5.98 -15.08
C ALA A 32 -22.09 4.44 -14.94
N TYR A 33 -20.98 3.75 -15.24
CA TYR A 33 -20.90 2.28 -15.16
C TYR A 33 -20.69 1.71 -13.74
N GLY A 34 -20.41 2.55 -12.75
CA GLY A 34 -20.25 2.14 -11.35
C GLY A 34 -18.90 1.47 -11.04
N LEU A 35 -18.70 1.06 -9.78
CA LEU A 35 -17.43 0.53 -9.25
C LEU A 35 -17.13 -0.93 -9.64
N ASP A 36 -17.83 -1.50 -10.61
CA ASP A 36 -17.67 -2.91 -10.99
C ASP A 36 -16.47 -3.10 -11.95
N LEU A 37 -15.29 -2.71 -11.47
CA LEU A 37 -14.04 -2.73 -12.24
C LEU A 37 -13.75 -4.11 -12.82
N GLN A 38 -14.09 -5.18 -12.10
CA GLN A 38 -13.82 -6.55 -12.53
C GLN A 38 -14.56 -6.87 -13.83
N ARG A 39 -15.84 -6.49 -13.91
CA ARG A 39 -16.66 -6.70 -15.11
C ARG A 39 -16.16 -5.88 -16.31
N ASP A 40 -15.70 -4.65 -16.07
CA ASP A 40 -15.13 -3.83 -17.13
C ASP A 40 -13.75 -4.34 -17.61
N ILE A 41 -12.93 -4.92 -16.72
CA ILE A 41 -11.69 -5.62 -17.10
C ILE A 41 -12.03 -6.78 -18.04
N ASP A 42 -13.03 -7.59 -17.69
CA ASP A 42 -13.42 -8.77 -18.46
C ASP A 42 -14.01 -8.42 -19.84
N VAL A 43 -14.72 -7.29 -19.95
CA VAL A 43 -15.39 -6.88 -21.20
C VAL A 43 -14.51 -6.01 -22.10
N ARG A 44 -13.72 -5.09 -21.54
CA ARG A 44 -12.96 -4.07 -22.31
C ARG A 44 -11.45 -4.30 -22.31
N GLY A 45 -10.96 -5.25 -21.52
CA GLY A 45 -9.55 -5.55 -21.34
C GLY A 45 -8.85 -4.59 -20.37
N ALA A 46 -7.81 -5.10 -19.70
CA ALA A 46 -7.04 -4.36 -18.70
C ALA A 46 -6.30 -3.13 -19.28
N GLU A 47 -5.86 -3.20 -20.54
CA GLU A 47 -5.15 -2.09 -21.21
C GLU A 47 -6.02 -0.82 -21.32
N THR A 48 -7.30 -0.99 -21.63
CA THR A 48 -8.26 0.11 -21.78
C THR A 48 -8.48 0.82 -20.45
N LEU A 49 -8.59 0.05 -19.37
CA LEU A 49 -8.72 0.61 -18.02
C LEU A 49 -7.43 1.28 -17.53
N LEU A 50 -6.26 0.74 -17.89
CA LEU A 50 -4.99 1.37 -17.59
C LEU A 50 -4.88 2.72 -18.30
N LEU A 51 -5.21 2.80 -19.59
CA LEU A 51 -5.21 4.06 -20.33
C LEU A 51 -6.21 5.08 -19.77
N ALA A 52 -7.41 4.63 -19.38
CA ALA A 52 -8.41 5.47 -18.74
C ALA A 52 -7.94 5.98 -17.36
N GLY A 53 -7.28 5.11 -16.57
CA GLY A 53 -6.69 5.48 -15.28
C GLY A 53 -5.58 6.52 -15.44
N VAL A 54 -4.67 6.32 -16.39
CA VAL A 54 -3.60 7.28 -16.71
C VAL A 54 -4.18 8.62 -17.17
N ALA A 55 -5.21 8.59 -18.02
CA ALA A 55 -5.94 9.79 -18.45
C ALA A 55 -6.57 10.54 -17.27
N ALA A 56 -7.21 9.84 -16.33
CA ALA A 56 -7.79 10.44 -15.14
C ALA A 56 -6.73 11.08 -14.24
N VAL A 57 -5.57 10.41 -14.06
CA VAL A 57 -4.43 10.96 -13.31
C VAL A 57 -3.89 12.22 -14.01
N ALA A 58 -3.75 12.21 -15.34
CA ALA A 58 -3.29 13.36 -16.11
C ALA A 58 -4.24 14.57 -15.94
N TRP A 59 -5.56 14.33 -15.98
CA TRP A 59 -6.56 15.36 -15.68
C TRP A 59 -6.47 15.89 -14.26
N GLY A 60 -6.24 15.01 -13.27
CA GLY A 60 -6.05 15.40 -11.88
C GLY A 60 -4.83 16.32 -11.69
N VAL A 61 -3.70 15.97 -12.31
CA VAL A 61 -2.47 16.80 -12.29
C VAL A 61 -2.70 18.13 -12.99
N TRP A 62 -3.37 18.13 -14.14
CA TRP A 62 -3.68 19.36 -14.87
C TRP A 62 -4.62 20.29 -14.06
N ALA A 63 -5.71 19.75 -13.51
CA ALA A 63 -6.65 20.49 -12.68
C ALA A 63 -5.98 21.09 -11.43
N TRP A 64 -5.06 20.34 -10.82
CA TRP A 64 -4.24 20.85 -9.72
C TRP A 64 -3.35 22.03 -10.15
N GLY A 65 -2.74 21.95 -11.33
CA GLY A 65 -1.97 23.05 -11.91
C GLY A 65 -2.81 24.30 -12.15
N VAL A 66 -4.02 24.14 -12.70
CA VAL A 66 -4.99 25.23 -12.91
C VAL A 66 -5.40 25.85 -11.58
N LEU A 67 -5.66 25.04 -10.56
CA LEU A 67 -5.98 25.52 -9.22
C LEU A 67 -4.83 26.36 -8.64
N GLY A 68 -3.58 25.92 -8.80
CA GLY A 68 -2.39 26.69 -8.38
C GLY A 68 -2.26 28.03 -9.12
N LEU A 69 -2.54 28.05 -10.42
CA LEU A 69 -2.56 29.29 -11.23
C LEU A 69 -3.68 30.23 -10.80
N LEU A 70 -4.88 29.72 -10.54
CA LEU A 70 -6.02 30.51 -10.03
C LEU A 70 -5.71 31.11 -8.67
N LEU A 71 -5.11 30.34 -7.76
CA LEU A 71 -4.66 30.85 -6.45
C LEU A 71 -3.59 31.94 -6.61
N THR A 72 -2.66 31.77 -7.55
CA THR A 72 -1.64 32.77 -7.86
C THR A 72 -2.27 34.05 -8.44
N ALA A 73 -3.22 33.92 -9.35
CA ALA A 73 -3.96 35.06 -9.92
C ALA A 73 -4.80 35.78 -8.86
N ALA A 74 -5.50 35.05 -7.99
CA ALA A 74 -6.26 35.59 -6.88
C ALA A 74 -5.38 36.34 -5.87
N SER A 75 -4.12 35.90 -5.68
CA SER A 75 -3.15 36.60 -4.82
C SER A 75 -2.69 37.95 -5.37
N ALA A 76 -2.82 38.17 -6.68
CA ALA A 76 -2.48 39.44 -7.34
C ALA A 76 -3.64 40.44 -7.38
N ALA A 77 -4.86 40.03 -7.00
CA ALA A 77 -6.02 40.92 -6.97
C ALA A 77 -6.01 41.79 -5.69
N PRO A 78 -6.01 43.13 -5.80
CA PRO A 78 -6.11 44.01 -4.63
C PRO A 78 -7.51 43.91 -4.00
N GLY A 79 -7.58 43.75 -2.67
CA GLY A 79 -8.83 43.73 -1.89
C GLY A 79 -9.12 42.41 -1.18
N VAL A 80 -10.39 42.22 -0.78
CA VAL A 80 -10.88 41.11 0.05
C VAL A 80 -10.66 39.72 -0.58
N ALA A 81 -10.51 39.65 -1.91
CA ALA A 81 -10.16 38.42 -2.61
C ALA A 81 -8.76 37.88 -2.23
N GLY A 82 -7.80 38.78 -1.93
CA GLY A 82 -6.44 38.39 -1.51
C GLY A 82 -6.36 37.84 -0.08
N SER A 83 -7.26 38.27 0.82
CA SER A 83 -7.31 37.75 2.19
C SER A 83 -7.92 36.35 2.25
N VAL A 84 -8.96 36.10 1.43
CA VAL A 84 -9.55 34.77 1.27
C VAL A 84 -8.54 33.80 0.64
N ALA A 85 -7.81 34.22 -0.40
CA ALA A 85 -6.76 33.41 -1.01
C ALA A 85 -5.64 33.04 -0.02
N ARG A 86 -5.22 33.96 0.87
CA ARG A 86 -4.24 33.69 1.94
C ARG A 86 -4.77 32.76 3.04
N ALA A 87 -6.05 32.88 3.39
CA ALA A 87 -6.68 31.98 4.38
C ALA A 87 -6.80 30.55 3.83
N VAL A 88 -7.20 30.43 2.57
CA VAL A 88 -7.34 29.14 1.86
C VAL A 88 -5.97 28.49 1.66
N THR A 89 -4.95 29.23 1.21
CA THR A 89 -3.57 28.71 1.10
C THR A 89 -3.01 28.29 2.45
N ARG A 90 -3.21 29.04 3.53
CA ARG A 90 -2.77 28.63 4.89
C ARG A 90 -3.46 27.38 5.41
N ARG A 91 -4.72 27.13 5.01
CA ARG A 91 -5.43 25.89 5.37
C ARG A 91 -5.05 24.69 4.51
N LEU A 92 -4.68 24.91 3.25
CA LEU A 92 -4.23 23.85 2.34
C LEU A 92 -2.75 23.49 2.50
N LEU A 93 -1.93 24.39 3.07
CA LEU A 93 -0.49 24.21 3.26
C LEU A 93 0.01 23.36 4.46
N PRO A 94 -0.73 22.92 5.51
CA PRO A 94 -0.05 22.30 6.66
C PRO A 94 0.34 20.82 6.56
N ALA A 95 -0.10 20.02 5.58
CA ALA A 95 0.25 18.58 5.58
C ALA A 95 0.48 17.96 4.20
N GLY A 96 -0.34 18.30 3.20
CA GLY A 96 -0.25 17.70 1.86
C GLY A 96 1.04 18.07 1.12
N ALA A 97 1.45 19.33 1.18
CA ALA A 97 2.65 19.82 0.47
C ALA A 97 3.95 19.23 1.03
N ARG A 98 4.05 19.01 2.34
CA ARG A 98 5.23 18.38 2.96
C ARG A 98 5.37 16.90 2.57
N ARG A 99 4.25 16.18 2.49
CA ARG A 99 4.24 14.78 2.06
C ARG A 99 4.52 14.63 0.57
N ALA A 100 3.92 15.48 -0.28
CA ALA A 100 4.16 15.45 -1.72
C ALA A 100 5.59 15.87 -2.10
N ALA A 101 6.18 16.87 -1.42
CA ALA A 101 7.56 17.27 -1.66
C ALA A 101 8.57 16.19 -1.23
N ALA A 102 8.32 15.50 -0.11
CA ALA A 102 9.16 14.38 0.33
C ALA A 102 9.11 13.21 -0.67
N VAL A 103 7.92 12.88 -1.19
CA VAL A 103 7.75 11.82 -2.20
C VAL A 103 8.38 12.22 -3.54
N ALA A 104 8.19 13.46 -4.00
CA ALA A 104 8.76 13.94 -5.26
C ALA A 104 10.30 14.00 -5.20
N LEU A 105 10.88 14.40 -4.07
CA LEU A 105 12.34 14.39 -3.88
C LEU A 105 12.89 12.96 -3.76
N GLY A 106 12.17 12.05 -3.09
CA GLY A 106 12.56 10.64 -3.00
C GLY A 106 12.52 9.92 -4.34
N VAL A 107 11.46 10.13 -5.14
CA VAL A 107 11.31 9.49 -6.45
C VAL A 107 12.26 10.11 -7.50
N GLY A 108 12.48 11.43 -7.43
CA GLY A 108 13.44 12.13 -8.31
C GLY A 108 14.89 11.73 -8.09
N LEU A 109 15.28 11.38 -6.85
CA LEU A 109 16.63 10.88 -6.55
C LEU A 109 16.84 9.42 -6.97
N VAL A 110 15.79 8.59 -6.94
CA VAL A 110 15.88 7.17 -7.34
C VAL A 110 15.84 6.99 -8.85
N ALA A 111 15.04 7.80 -9.57
CA ALA A 111 14.94 7.72 -11.03
C ALA A 111 15.97 8.62 -11.77
N GLY A 112 16.59 9.56 -11.07
CA GLY A 112 17.46 10.60 -11.63
C GLY A 112 18.95 10.42 -11.32
N ALA A 113 19.45 9.19 -11.20
CA ALA A 113 20.89 8.93 -11.27
C ALA A 113 21.29 8.69 -12.73
N PRO A 114 21.72 9.72 -13.50
CA PRO A 114 22.39 9.44 -14.74
C PRO A 114 23.73 8.78 -14.40
N LEU A 115 23.98 7.64 -15.05
CA LEU A 115 25.30 7.07 -15.25
C LEU A 115 26.22 8.14 -15.86
N LEU A 116 26.84 8.97 -15.02
CA LEU A 116 27.95 9.84 -15.44
C LEU A 116 29.21 8.99 -15.51
N THR A 117 29.25 8.16 -16.55
CA THR A 117 30.43 7.44 -17.00
C THR A 117 30.90 8.10 -18.29
N ALA A 118 31.78 9.10 -18.21
CA ALA A 118 32.76 9.40 -19.26
C ALA A 118 33.81 10.40 -18.76
N CYS A 119 35.06 9.94 -18.74
CA CYS A 119 36.26 10.68 -18.39
C CYS A 119 36.59 11.79 -19.42
N GLY A 120 37.16 12.89 -18.92
CA GLY A 120 37.93 13.84 -19.73
C GLY A 120 38.86 14.65 -18.82
N PRO A 121 40.19 14.64 -19.02
CA PRO A 121 41.12 15.38 -18.18
C PRO A 121 41.30 16.81 -18.67
N GLY A 122 41.48 17.74 -17.74
CA GLY A 122 42.23 18.97 -17.98
C GLY A 122 41.41 20.26 -18.02
N ALA A 123 41.38 20.96 -16.89
CA ALA A 123 41.76 22.38 -16.82
C ALA A 123 41.86 22.79 -15.34
N ALA A 124 43.09 22.94 -14.86
CA ALA A 124 43.39 23.53 -13.56
C ALA A 124 42.84 24.96 -13.48
N HIS A 125 42.07 25.27 -12.44
CA HIS A 125 41.86 26.63 -11.99
C HIS A 125 42.23 26.74 -10.52
N ALA A 126 43.18 27.63 -10.26
CA ALA A 126 43.77 27.95 -8.98
C ALA A 126 42.71 28.45 -7.98
N GLY A 127 42.88 28.06 -6.71
CA GLY A 127 41.98 28.37 -5.61
C GLY A 127 42.08 29.80 -5.07
N PRO A 128 41.38 30.04 -3.96
CA PRO A 128 42.09 30.53 -2.78
C PRO A 128 41.84 29.65 -1.54
N ALA A 129 42.91 29.50 -0.76
CA ALA A 129 42.94 29.06 0.65
C ALA A 129 42.18 30.08 1.53
N ALA A 130 41.72 29.84 2.76
CA ALA A 130 41.82 28.78 3.75
C ALA A 130 40.70 29.02 4.78
N ALA A 131 40.23 27.99 5.48
CA ALA A 131 39.86 28.01 6.91
C ALA A 131 39.44 26.60 7.35
N THR A 132 40.37 25.88 7.97
CA THR A 132 40.15 24.62 8.70
C THR A 132 39.59 24.90 10.10
N PRO A 133 38.48 24.28 10.53
CA PRO A 133 38.24 24.07 11.95
C PRO A 133 38.91 22.78 12.44
N ALA A 134 39.44 22.86 13.66
CA ALA A 134 40.26 21.87 14.34
C ALA A 134 39.55 20.51 14.49
N ALA A 135 40.30 19.45 14.22
CA ALA A 135 39.92 18.06 14.49
C ALA A 135 40.02 17.76 15.98
N VAL A 136 38.94 17.21 16.54
CA VAL A 136 38.91 16.59 17.86
C VAL A 136 39.50 15.19 17.74
N ASP A 137 40.49 14.89 18.58
CA ASP A 137 41.13 13.57 18.72
C ASP A 137 40.09 12.46 18.96
N ARG A 138 40.14 11.43 18.12
CA ARG A 138 39.36 10.20 18.26
C ARG A 138 40.35 9.04 18.46
N PRO A 139 40.31 8.31 19.59
CA PRO A 139 41.23 7.20 19.81
C PRO A 139 40.96 6.06 18.82
N THR A 140 42.04 5.59 18.19
CA THR A 140 42.08 4.50 17.23
C THR A 140 41.95 3.16 17.95
N LEU A 141 40.85 2.44 17.74
CA LEU A 141 40.74 1.00 18.03
C LEU A 141 41.15 0.20 16.77
N PRO A 142 41.78 -0.99 16.93
CA PRO A 142 42.19 -1.83 15.81
C PRO A 142 40.98 -2.44 15.07
N PRO A 143 41.08 -2.67 13.75
CA PRO A 143 40.02 -3.33 13.01
C PRO A 143 40.05 -4.84 13.29
N THR A 144 39.12 -5.33 14.11
CA THR A 144 38.72 -6.74 14.04
C THR A 144 37.88 -6.91 12.78
N ALA A 145 38.49 -7.53 11.77
CA ALA A 145 37.80 -8.05 10.60
C ALA A 145 36.73 -9.04 11.06
N ALA A 146 35.47 -8.64 10.93
CA ALA A 146 34.34 -9.54 10.96
C ALA A 146 34.24 -10.18 9.57
N ASP A 147 34.85 -11.35 9.42
CA ASP A 147 34.63 -12.25 8.29
C ASP A 147 33.17 -12.72 8.33
N TRP A 148 32.30 -12.01 7.61
CA TRP A 148 30.94 -12.47 7.35
C TRP A 148 30.97 -13.44 6.16
N PRO A 149 30.62 -14.73 6.32
CA PRO A 149 30.54 -15.62 5.18
C PRO A 149 29.36 -15.18 4.30
N SER A 150 29.69 -14.80 3.07
CA SER A 150 28.74 -14.69 1.97
C SER A 150 28.27 -16.09 1.58
N GLN A 151 27.34 -16.65 2.36
CA GLN A 151 26.57 -17.80 1.93
C GLN A 151 25.58 -17.34 0.85
N VAL A 152 26.03 -17.46 -0.40
CA VAL A 152 25.15 -17.52 -1.57
C VAL A 152 24.26 -18.73 -1.37
N ALA A 153 22.98 -18.49 -1.09
CA ALA A 153 21.98 -19.55 -1.03
C ALA A 153 21.77 -20.09 -2.45
N ASP A 154 22.33 -21.26 -2.74
CA ASP A 154 22.00 -22.08 -3.90
C ASP A 154 20.54 -22.52 -3.79
N TRP A 155 19.64 -21.77 -4.42
CA TRP A 155 18.26 -22.22 -4.64
C TRP A 155 18.26 -23.34 -5.70
N PRO A 156 17.66 -24.52 -5.43
CA PRO A 156 17.54 -25.56 -6.43
C PRO A 156 16.76 -25.07 -7.65
N THR A 157 17.45 -25.04 -8.79
CA THR A 157 16.87 -24.75 -10.10
C THR A 157 15.95 -25.90 -10.48
N ALA A 158 14.65 -25.62 -10.67
CA ALA A 158 13.68 -26.60 -11.15
C ALA A 158 14.07 -27.07 -12.56
N PRO A 159 14.04 -28.39 -12.88
CA PRO A 159 14.36 -28.86 -14.21
C PRO A 159 13.27 -28.47 -15.22
N ALA A 160 13.70 -27.76 -16.26
CA ALA A 160 12.93 -27.46 -17.45
C ALA A 160 12.51 -28.77 -18.15
N SER A 161 11.20 -28.96 -18.33
CA SER A 161 10.65 -30.02 -19.18
C SER A 161 10.18 -29.41 -20.51
N THR A 162 10.86 -29.81 -21.58
CA THR A 162 10.46 -29.72 -23.00
C THR A 162 10.41 -31.20 -23.46
N PRO A 163 9.53 -31.70 -24.36
CA PRO A 163 9.14 -31.07 -25.62
C PRO A 163 7.66 -31.22 -26.07
N ALA A 164 7.38 -30.46 -27.14
CA ALA A 164 6.19 -30.51 -27.98
C ALA A 164 6.03 -31.85 -28.73
N PRO A 165 4.80 -32.15 -29.21
CA PRO A 165 4.60 -32.92 -30.43
C PRO A 165 3.96 -32.07 -31.54
N THR A 166 4.63 -32.07 -32.70
CA THR A 166 4.06 -31.68 -34.00
C THR A 166 3.66 -32.93 -34.76
N ALA A 167 2.42 -33.00 -35.25
CA ALA A 167 2.04 -33.37 -36.64
C ALA A 167 0.64 -34.02 -36.71
N GLY A 168 -0.16 -33.58 -37.69
CA GLY A 168 -1.05 -34.46 -38.44
C GLY A 168 -2.57 -34.30 -38.24
N ALA A 169 -3.20 -33.46 -39.05
CA ALA A 169 -4.62 -33.56 -39.46
C ALA A 169 -4.90 -34.90 -40.21
N PRO A 170 -6.15 -35.33 -40.57
CA PRO A 170 -7.40 -34.54 -40.69
C PRO A 170 -8.73 -35.22 -40.24
N ALA A 171 -9.78 -34.41 -40.25
CA ALA A 171 -11.20 -34.68 -40.51
C ALA A 171 -11.79 -36.09 -40.24
N ALA A 172 -12.61 -36.19 -39.20
CA ALA A 172 -13.67 -37.18 -39.10
C ALA A 172 -14.96 -36.53 -38.57
N THR A 173 -15.97 -36.53 -39.42
CA THR A 173 -17.36 -36.14 -39.20
C THR A 173 -18.01 -37.02 -38.12
N PRO A 174 -18.67 -36.48 -37.07
CA PRO A 174 -19.52 -37.30 -36.22
C PRO A 174 -20.93 -37.46 -36.85
N PRO A 175 -21.53 -38.67 -36.82
CA PRO A 175 -22.92 -38.90 -37.24
C PRO A 175 -23.92 -38.34 -36.22
N PRO A 176 -25.15 -37.94 -36.63
CA PRO A 176 -26.19 -37.50 -35.71
C PRO A 176 -26.69 -38.70 -34.89
N THR A 177 -26.30 -38.78 -33.62
CA THR A 177 -26.82 -39.78 -32.70
C THR A 177 -28.10 -39.27 -32.06
N ALA A 178 -29.15 -40.04 -32.26
CA ALA A 178 -30.53 -39.80 -31.85
C ALA A 178 -30.69 -39.61 -30.33
N LEU A 179 -31.68 -38.80 -29.98
CA LEU A 179 -32.23 -38.58 -28.65
C LEU A 179 -32.58 -39.90 -27.95
N PRO A 180 -32.11 -40.16 -26.73
CA PRO A 180 -32.80 -41.06 -25.82
C PRO A 180 -33.88 -40.25 -25.08
N THR A 181 -35.13 -40.46 -25.50
CA THR A 181 -36.33 -40.21 -24.69
C THR A 181 -36.18 -40.95 -23.36
N THR A 182 -35.83 -40.22 -22.30
CA THR A 182 -35.91 -40.74 -20.94
C THR A 182 -37.34 -40.53 -20.46
N ALA A 183 -38.12 -41.60 -20.52
CA ALA A 183 -39.43 -41.66 -19.87
C ALA A 183 -39.24 -41.52 -18.35
N LEU A 184 -39.96 -40.57 -17.75
CA LEU A 184 -40.09 -40.40 -16.30
C LEU A 184 -40.85 -41.62 -15.72
N PRO A 185 -40.27 -42.38 -14.77
CA PRO A 185 -41.08 -43.21 -13.89
C PRO A 185 -41.70 -42.32 -12.80
N THR A 186 -42.98 -42.02 -12.95
CA THR A 186 -43.85 -41.60 -11.84
C THR A 186 -43.88 -42.72 -10.81
N THR A 187 -43.16 -42.55 -9.71
CA THR A 187 -43.36 -43.33 -8.49
C THR A 187 -43.68 -42.36 -7.37
N ALA A 188 -44.94 -42.40 -6.94
CA ALA A 188 -45.41 -41.72 -5.74
C ALA A 188 -44.68 -42.31 -4.51
N PRO A 189 -44.26 -41.48 -3.53
CA PRO A 189 -43.78 -42.01 -2.27
C PRO A 189 -44.94 -42.60 -1.46
N PRO A 190 -44.78 -43.77 -0.80
CA PRO A 190 -45.76 -44.28 0.13
C PRO A 190 -45.79 -43.41 1.40
N THR A 191 -46.99 -42.91 1.71
CA THR A 191 -47.34 -42.39 3.04
C THR A 191 -47.10 -43.48 4.08
N THR A 192 -46.01 -43.34 4.84
CA THR A 192 -45.79 -44.10 6.06
C THR A 192 -45.58 -43.09 7.17
N ALA A 193 -46.55 -43.00 8.08
CA ALA A 193 -46.48 -42.17 9.26
C ALA A 193 -45.29 -42.61 10.14
N PRO A 194 -44.43 -41.69 10.62
CA PRO A 194 -43.45 -42.03 11.64
C PRO A 194 -44.16 -42.27 12.98
N PRO A 195 -43.73 -43.25 13.79
CA PRO A 195 -44.17 -43.34 15.17
C PRO A 195 -43.64 -42.12 15.93
N THR A 196 -44.50 -41.51 16.76
CA THR A 196 -44.16 -40.46 17.71
C THR A 196 -43.06 -40.95 18.66
N ALA A 197 -41.81 -40.67 18.32
CA ALA A 197 -40.67 -40.79 19.22
C ALA A 197 -40.54 -39.46 19.98
N ALA A 198 -40.56 -39.56 21.31
CA ALA A 198 -40.30 -38.44 22.21
C ALA A 198 -38.93 -37.81 21.88
N PRO A 199 -38.78 -36.47 22.01
CA PRO A 199 -37.50 -35.81 21.75
C PRO A 199 -36.44 -36.36 22.72
N PRO A 200 -35.20 -36.61 22.26
CA PRO A 200 -34.10 -36.88 23.16
C PRO A 200 -33.91 -35.66 24.04
N SER A 201 -33.97 -35.87 25.35
CA SER A 201 -33.72 -34.86 26.37
C SER A 201 -32.37 -34.19 26.09
N SER A 202 -32.40 -32.89 25.79
CA SER A 202 -31.20 -32.05 25.79
C SER A 202 -30.43 -32.31 27.09
N PRO A 203 -29.09 -32.45 27.07
CA PRO A 203 -28.34 -32.47 28.30
C PRO A 203 -28.61 -31.17 29.06
N ASP A 204 -29.02 -31.38 30.29
CA ASP A 204 -29.46 -30.38 31.24
C ASP A 204 -28.40 -29.27 31.39
N VAL A 205 -28.72 -28.06 30.93
CA VAL A 205 -27.86 -26.87 31.08
C VAL A 205 -27.85 -26.40 32.56
N ALA A 206 -28.60 -27.06 33.45
CA ALA A 206 -28.66 -26.73 34.87
C ALA A 206 -27.50 -27.28 35.73
N ALA A 207 -26.51 -27.97 35.15
CA ALA A 207 -25.37 -28.54 35.90
C ALA A 207 -24.03 -27.79 35.77
N LEU A 208 -24.00 -26.57 35.21
CA LEU A 208 -22.77 -25.75 35.11
C LEU A 208 -22.58 -24.75 36.27
N THR A 209 -23.14 -25.04 37.44
CA THR A 209 -22.83 -24.33 38.69
C THR A 209 -21.70 -25.05 39.45
N ALA A 210 -20.61 -25.34 38.74
CA ALA A 210 -19.33 -25.66 39.33
C ALA A 210 -18.27 -24.97 38.46
N PRO A 211 -17.35 -24.16 39.02
CA PRO A 211 -16.23 -23.61 38.26
C PRO A 211 -15.25 -24.76 37.97
N GLY A 212 -15.57 -25.58 36.98
CA GLY A 212 -14.62 -26.47 36.36
C GLY A 212 -13.57 -25.61 35.70
N ALA A 213 -12.38 -25.59 36.30
CA ALA A 213 -11.21 -24.91 35.78
C ALA A 213 -11.05 -25.25 34.30
N VAL A 214 -11.14 -24.22 33.46
CA VAL A 214 -10.64 -24.26 32.09
C VAL A 214 -9.21 -24.81 32.15
N PRO A 215 -8.82 -25.78 31.30
CA PRO A 215 -7.48 -26.35 31.33
C PRO A 215 -6.42 -25.25 31.42
N ASP A 216 -5.39 -25.47 32.24
CA ASP A 216 -4.24 -24.60 32.53
C ASP A 216 -3.67 -23.91 31.28
N TRP A 217 -4.35 -22.88 30.79
CA TRP A 217 -3.76 -21.98 29.82
C TRP A 217 -2.86 -21.04 30.59
N PRO A 218 -1.55 -21.00 30.26
CA PRO A 218 -0.64 -20.12 30.95
C PRO A 218 -1.21 -18.71 30.84
N MET A 219 -1.56 -18.12 31.99
CA MET A 219 -2.09 -16.77 32.00
C MET A 219 -1.09 -15.87 31.28
N PRO A 220 -1.52 -15.11 30.26
CA PRO A 220 -0.64 -14.19 29.58
C PRO A 220 -0.02 -13.26 30.61
N ALA A 221 1.30 -13.08 30.57
CA ALA A 221 1.99 -12.18 31.49
C ALA A 221 1.28 -10.81 31.46
N PRO A 222 1.09 -10.14 32.60
CA PRO A 222 0.36 -8.88 32.65
C PRO A 222 0.94 -7.88 31.62
N GLY A 223 0.08 -7.42 30.71
CA GLY A 223 0.43 -6.51 29.62
C GLY A 223 0.84 -7.18 28.30
N SER A 224 0.92 -8.51 28.21
CA SER A 224 1.17 -9.18 26.93
C SER A 224 0.00 -8.96 25.96
N ARG A 225 0.31 -8.70 24.69
CA ARG A 225 -0.65 -8.41 23.64
C ARG A 225 -0.63 -9.51 22.58
N VAL A 226 -1.80 -10.07 22.26
CA VAL A 226 -1.97 -11.01 21.15
C VAL A 226 -2.20 -10.21 19.87
N VAL A 227 -1.40 -10.47 18.84
CA VAL A 227 -1.53 -9.85 17.51
C VAL A 227 -2.79 -10.36 16.83
N LEU A 228 -3.66 -9.45 16.40
CA LEU A 228 -4.85 -9.78 15.62
C LEU A 228 -4.60 -9.72 14.11
N ARG A 229 -5.48 -10.35 13.32
CA ARG A 229 -5.38 -10.32 11.85
C ARG A 229 -5.46 -8.87 11.35
N GLY A 230 -4.40 -8.43 10.67
CA GLY A 230 -4.31 -7.08 10.10
C GLY A 230 -3.71 -6.02 11.04
N GLU A 231 -3.33 -6.37 12.26
CA GLU A 231 -2.52 -5.46 13.09
C GLU A 231 -1.07 -5.41 12.59
N CYS A 232 -0.48 -4.22 12.64
CA CYS A 232 0.95 -4.02 12.42
C CYS A 232 1.63 -3.49 13.68
N LEU A 233 2.96 -3.61 13.77
CA LEU A 233 3.73 -3.23 14.96
C LEU A 233 3.58 -1.73 15.30
N TRP A 234 3.40 -0.89 14.27
CA TRP A 234 3.16 0.55 14.40
C TRP A 234 1.84 0.87 15.10
N ASP A 235 0.76 0.16 14.78
CA ASP A 235 -0.54 0.37 15.41
C ASP A 235 -0.52 -0.09 16.87
N ILE A 236 0.14 -1.22 17.13
CA ILE A 236 0.34 -1.76 18.48
C ILE A 236 1.10 -0.75 19.35
N ALA A 237 2.25 -0.26 18.87
CA ALA A 237 3.07 0.70 19.59
C ALA A 237 2.34 2.04 19.79
N THR A 238 1.58 2.49 18.79
CA THR A 238 0.79 3.72 18.87
C THR A 238 -0.33 3.60 19.91
N ALA A 239 -1.06 2.49 19.92
CA ALA A 239 -2.13 2.23 20.87
C ALA A 239 -1.59 2.15 22.31
N ASP A 240 -0.49 1.44 22.51
CA ASP A 240 0.19 1.33 23.80
C ASP A 240 0.68 2.70 24.30
N LEU A 241 1.31 3.51 23.44
CA LEU A 241 1.73 4.87 23.81
C LEU A 241 0.55 5.77 24.20
N ARG A 242 -0.56 5.71 23.45
CA ARG A 242 -1.78 6.46 23.77
C ARG A 242 -2.33 6.04 25.13
N GLN A 243 -2.35 4.74 25.41
CA GLN A 243 -2.85 4.20 26.66
C GLN A 243 -1.99 4.64 27.85
N ARG A 244 -0.65 4.62 27.71
CA ARG A 244 0.28 5.00 28.79
C ARG A 244 0.35 6.51 29.04
N THR A 245 0.26 7.31 27.99
CA THR A 245 0.45 8.78 28.10
C THR A 245 -0.85 9.58 28.15
N GLY A 246 -1.98 8.97 27.80
CA GLY A 246 -3.28 9.65 27.73
C GLY A 246 -3.38 10.72 26.62
N ARG A 247 -2.38 10.83 25.73
CA ARG A 247 -2.34 11.81 24.63
C ARG A 247 -2.05 11.17 23.29
N SER A 248 -2.25 11.93 22.21
CA SER A 248 -1.82 11.49 20.88
C SER A 248 -0.29 11.55 20.76
N PRO A 249 0.39 10.43 20.41
CA PRO A 249 1.84 10.39 20.28
C PRO A 249 2.29 11.07 18.99
N ILE A 250 3.49 11.66 19.01
CA ILE A 250 4.12 12.23 17.81
C ILE A 250 4.93 11.14 17.09
N GLY A 251 5.19 11.32 15.80
CA GLY A 251 5.79 10.27 14.95
C GLY A 251 7.14 9.74 15.45
N SER A 252 7.99 10.59 16.06
CA SER A 252 9.27 10.18 16.64
C SER A 252 9.11 9.29 17.88
N GLU A 253 8.10 9.55 18.71
CA GLU A 253 7.78 8.72 19.87
C GLU A 253 7.29 7.34 19.42
N VAL A 254 6.42 7.32 18.39
CA VAL A 254 5.93 6.07 17.82
C VAL A 254 7.09 5.25 17.25
N ALA A 255 7.99 5.86 16.47
CA ALA A 255 9.14 5.15 15.91
C ALA A 255 10.05 4.54 16.99
N ALA A 256 10.33 5.29 18.06
CA ALA A 256 11.11 4.79 19.20
C ALA A 256 10.40 3.64 19.92
N ALA A 257 9.08 3.73 20.11
CA ALA A 257 8.28 2.67 20.72
C ALA A 257 8.21 1.42 19.84
N VAL A 258 8.04 1.55 18.52
CA VAL A 258 8.09 0.42 17.57
C VAL A 258 9.42 -0.31 17.68
N HIS A 259 10.54 0.43 17.71
CA HIS A 259 11.85 -0.18 17.89
C HIS A 259 11.98 -0.91 19.23
N ALA A 260 11.50 -0.32 20.33
CA ALA A 260 11.51 -0.96 21.65
C ALA A 260 10.64 -2.24 21.68
N TRP A 261 9.48 -2.23 21.04
CA TRP A 261 8.61 -3.39 20.89
C TRP A 261 9.28 -4.51 20.08
N TRP A 262 9.97 -4.18 18.97
CA TRP A 262 10.72 -5.17 18.21
C TRP A 262 11.88 -5.75 19.02
N GLN A 263 12.70 -4.92 19.68
CA GLN A 263 13.83 -5.37 20.50
C GLN A 263 13.39 -6.34 21.62
N ALA A 264 12.28 -6.02 22.31
CA ALA A 264 11.75 -6.87 23.38
C ALA A 264 11.21 -8.23 22.87
N ASN A 265 10.89 -8.33 21.57
CA ASN A 265 10.22 -9.49 20.97
C ASN A 265 10.94 -10.06 19.75
N ALA A 266 12.22 -9.70 19.54
CA ALA A 266 12.97 -10.08 18.34
C ALA A 266 13.05 -11.61 18.16
N ALA A 267 13.09 -12.36 19.26
CA ALA A 267 13.06 -13.82 19.25
C ALA A 267 11.74 -14.42 18.71
N VAL A 268 10.62 -13.68 18.81
CA VAL A 268 9.30 -14.13 18.35
C VAL A 268 8.97 -13.58 16.96
N ILE A 269 9.31 -12.32 16.68
CA ILE A 269 9.02 -11.65 15.40
C ILE A 269 10.00 -12.11 14.31
N GLY A 270 11.25 -12.38 14.67
CA GLY A 270 12.30 -12.70 13.72
C GLY A 270 12.98 -11.46 13.12
N PRO A 271 13.72 -11.64 12.02
CA PRO A 271 14.58 -10.60 11.45
C PRO A 271 13.81 -9.47 10.75
N ASP A 272 12.57 -9.72 10.33
CA ASP A 272 11.73 -8.76 9.62
C ASP A 272 10.63 -8.22 10.55
N PRO A 273 10.69 -6.94 10.97
CA PRO A 273 9.70 -6.34 11.88
C PRO A 273 8.33 -6.10 11.23
N ASP A 274 8.22 -6.16 9.90
CA ASP A 274 6.97 -5.92 9.18
C ASP A 274 6.11 -7.18 9.04
N VAL A 275 6.65 -8.35 9.39
CA VAL A 275 5.96 -9.64 9.33
C VAL A 275 5.48 -10.04 10.72
N LEU A 276 4.25 -9.64 11.07
CA LEU A 276 3.56 -10.13 12.25
C LEU A 276 2.54 -11.22 11.89
N LEU A 277 2.57 -12.33 12.64
CA LEU A 277 1.63 -13.43 12.44
C LEU A 277 0.44 -13.30 13.40
N PRO A 278 -0.81 -13.49 12.93
CA PRO A 278 -1.97 -13.50 13.82
C PRO A 278 -1.86 -14.58 14.90
N GLY A 279 -2.21 -14.23 16.14
CA GLY A 279 -2.09 -15.11 17.31
C GLY A 279 -0.73 -15.06 18.01
N GLN A 280 0.25 -14.35 17.45
CA GLN A 280 1.55 -14.13 18.10
C GLN A 280 1.37 -13.30 19.38
N VAL A 281 1.99 -13.72 20.48
CA VAL A 281 1.94 -13.01 21.76
C VAL A 281 3.19 -12.15 21.92
N LEU A 282 3.01 -10.83 21.95
CA LEU A 282 4.09 -9.86 22.16
C LEU A 282 4.10 -9.38 23.60
N ARG A 283 5.29 -9.20 24.15
CA ARG A 283 5.54 -8.63 25.48
C ARG A 283 5.79 -7.13 25.37
N PRO A 284 5.18 -6.31 26.23
CA PRO A 284 5.43 -4.88 26.22
C PRO A 284 6.90 -4.61 26.60
N PRO A 285 7.55 -3.62 25.98
CA PRO A 285 8.89 -3.22 26.37
C PRO A 285 8.88 -2.70 27.82
N ALA A 286 9.97 -2.95 28.54
CA ALA A 286 10.14 -2.39 29.88
C ALA A 286 10.00 -0.86 29.81
N ALA A 287 9.34 -0.26 30.80
CA ALA A 287 9.30 1.19 30.92
C ALA A 287 10.74 1.71 31.09
N PRO A 288 11.13 2.78 30.38
CA PRO A 288 12.43 3.40 30.56
C PRO A 288 12.59 4.01 31.97
#